data_AF-X1AT00-F1
#
_entry.id   AF-X1AT00-F1
#
_cell.length_a   1.000
_cell.length_b   1.000
_cell.length_c   1.000
_cell.angle_alpha   90.00
_cell.angle_beta   90.00
_cell.angle_gamma   90.00
#
_symmetry.space_group_name_H-M   'P 1'
#
loop_
_entity.id
_entity.type
_entity.pdbx_description
1 polymer ?
#
loop_
_entity_poly.entity_id
_entity_poly.type
_entity_poly.pdbx_seq_one_letter_code
_entity_poly.pdbx_strand_id
1 'polypeptide(L)' 'MFTQLLLENGFLATNAFYASYAHKKEHVEKYLEAVDEVFDFISKAIKEGNPEKYLKGPVCHAGFRRLT' A
#
# COMPACT_ATOMS: atom_id res chain seq x y z
N MET A 1 3.12 -5.63 -0.48
CA MET A 1 3.91 -4.70 0.36
C MET A 1 3.27 -3.30 0.42
N PHE A 2 3.06 -2.61 -0.70
CA PHE A 2 2.44 -1.27 -0.71
C PHE A 2 1.16 -1.15 0.13
N THR A 3 0.16 -1.99 -0.14
CA THR A 3 -1.13 -1.99 0.58
C THR A 3 -0.99 -2.27 2.07
N GLN A 4 -0.09 -3.18 2.46
CA GLN A 4 0.21 -3.48 3.86
C GLN A 4 0.79 -2.25 4.58
N LEU A 5 1.79 -1.61 3.99
CA LEU A 5 2.45 -0.46 4.60
C LEU A 5 1.56 0.78 4.65
N LEU A 6 0.73 1.01 3.63
CA LEU A 6 -0.28 2.08 3.65
C LEU A 6 -1.33 1.82 4.74
N LEU A 7 -1.73 0.56 4.96
CA LEU A 7 -2.65 0.22 6.04
C LEU A 7 -2.06 0.50 7.42
N GLU A 8 -0.76 0.24 7.62
CA GLU A 8 -0.04 0.60 8.85
C GLU A 8 0.02 2.12 9.07
N ASN A 9 0.04 2.91 7.98
CA ASN A 9 -0.06 4.36 7.98
C ASN A 9 -1.50 4.90 8.04
N GLY A 10 -2.50 4.02 8.27
CA GLY A 10 -3.90 4.41 8.42
C GLY A 10 -4.68 4.57 7.11
N PHE A 11 -4.13 4.16 5.97
CA PHE A 11 -4.77 4.26 4.67
C PHE A 11 -5.19 2.90 4.11
N LEU A 12 -6.49 2.75 3.85
CA LEU A 12 -7.02 1.61 3.11
C LEU A 12 -6.77 1.81 1.60
N ALA A 13 -5.57 1.42 1.15
CA ALA A 13 -5.16 1.54 -0.24
C ALA A 13 -5.34 0.23 -1.03
N THR A 14 -5.53 0.36 -2.34
CA THR A 14 -5.51 -0.76 -3.29
C THR A 14 -4.50 -0.46 -4.41
N ASN A 15 -4.47 -1.25 -5.48
CA ASN A 15 -3.69 -0.95 -6.69
C ASN A 15 -4.37 0.07 -7.62
N ALA A 16 -5.46 0.71 -7.16
CA ALA A 16 -6.21 1.74 -7.88
C ALA A 16 -6.61 2.88 -6.94
N PHE A 17 -6.85 4.05 -7.53
CA PHE A 17 -7.37 5.23 -6.86
C PHE A 17 -8.80 5.53 -7.30
N TYR A 18 -9.68 5.78 -6.33
CA TYR A 18 -11.08 6.15 -6.56
C TYR A 18 -11.32 7.55 -6.02
N ALA A 19 -11.46 8.52 -6.91
CA ALA A 19 -11.73 9.90 -6.50
C ALA A 19 -13.13 10.02 -5.89
N SER A 20 -13.23 10.88 -4.87
CA SER A 20 -14.47 11.18 -4.16
C SER A 20 -14.53 12.66 -3.81
N TYR A 21 -15.72 13.27 -3.95
CA TYR A 21 -15.98 14.64 -3.49
C TYR A 21 -15.81 14.81 -1.96
N ALA A 22 -15.78 13.71 -1.20
CA ALA A 22 -15.50 13.73 0.23
C ALA A 22 -14.00 13.95 0.55
N HIS A 23 -13.10 13.81 -0.42
CA HIS A 23 -11.69 14.08 -0.20
C HIS A 23 -11.44 15.58 -0.03
N LYS A 24 -10.70 15.92 1.00
CA LYS A 24 -10.18 17.26 1.27
C LYS A 24 -8.70 17.31 0.90
N LYS A 25 -8.19 18.52 0.68
CA LYS A 25 -6.76 18.75 0.42
C LYS A 25 -5.85 18.07 1.46
N GLU A 26 -6.19 18.20 2.74
CA GLU A 26 -5.49 17.55 3.85
C GLU A 26 -5.46 16.01 3.76
N HIS A 27 -6.49 15.37 3.20
CA HIS A 27 -6.50 13.91 3.01
C HIS A 27 -5.50 13.50 1.93
N VAL A 28 -5.43 14.29 0.86
CA VAL A 28 -4.51 14.05 -0.27
C VAL A 28 -3.07 14.28 0.16
N GLU A 29 -2.79 15.36 0.88
CA GLU A 29 -1.44 15.67 1.37
C GLU A 29 -0.92 14.56 2.29
N LYS A 30 -1.70 14.16 3.31
CA LYS A 30 -1.29 13.06 4.20
C LYS A 30 -1.11 11.73 3.47
N TYR A 31 -1.95 11.45 2.47
CA TYR A 31 -1.80 10.24 1.66
C TYR A 31 -0.49 10.26 0.86
N LEU A 32 -0.15 11.40 0.26
CA LEU A 32 1.09 11.56 -0.51
C LEU A 32 2.33 11.44 0.38
N GLU A 33 2.32 12.04 1.57
CA GLU A 33 3.39 11.89 2.56
C GLU A 33 3.62 10.42 2.93
N ALA A 34 2.54 9.68 3.25
CA ALA A 34 2.63 8.26 3.55
C ALA A 34 3.12 7.43 2.35
N VAL A 35 2.72 7.79 1.13
CA VAL A 35 3.18 7.12 -0.10
C VAL A 35 4.67 7.32 -0.32
N ASP A 36 5.19 8.52 -0.07
CA ASP A 36 6.62 8.82 -0.21
C ASP A 36 7.46 7.98 0.75
N GLU A 37 7.07 7.90 2.02
CA GLU A 37 7.72 7.04 3.02
C GLU A 37 7.68 5.55 2.62
N VAL A 38 6.52 5.08 2.16
CA VAL A 38 6.36 3.69 1.75
C VAL A 38 7.19 3.37 0.51
N PHE A 39 7.24 4.25 -0.48
CA PHE A 39 8.04 3.99 -1.68
C PHE A 39 9.54 4.03 -1.42
N ASP A 40 10.03 4.89 -0.52
CA ASP A 40 11.42 4.86 -0.08
C ASP A 40 11.77 3.48 0.53
N PHE A 41 10.92 2.98 1.44
CA PHE A 41 11.10 1.65 2.03
C PHE A 41 11.07 0.53 0.97
N ILE A 42 10.09 0.54 0.08
CA ILE A 42 9.96 -0.48 -0.98
C ILE A 42 11.18 -0.46 -1.90
N SER A 43 11.71 0.73 -2.25
CA SER A 43 12.91 0.87 -3.06
C SER A 43 14.12 0.20 -2.40
N LYS A 44 14.32 0.42 -1.10
CA LYS A 44 15.38 -0.23 -0.31
C LYS A 44 15.20 -1.75 -0.28
N ALA A 45 13.99 -2.23 0.03
CA ALA A 45 13.67 -3.65 0.07
C ALA A 45 13.94 -4.37 -1.26
N ILE A 46 13.64 -3.72 -2.40
CA ILE A 46 13.94 -4.25 -3.74
C ILE A 46 15.45 -4.30 -3.97
N LYS A 47 16.19 -3.24 -3.63
CA LYS A 47 17.66 -3.19 -3.79
C LYS A 47 18.39 -4.26 -2.98
N GLU A 48 17.82 -4.67 -1.84
CA GLU A 48 18.36 -5.77 -1.02
C GLU A 48 18.14 -7.17 -1.65
N GLY A 49 17.34 -7.29 -2.71
CA GLY A 49 17.18 -8.52 -3.48
C GLY A 49 16.23 -9.57 -2.87
N ASN A 50 15.63 -9.30 -1.71
CA ASN A 50 14.60 -10.16 -1.12
C ASN A 50 13.49 -9.33 -0.45
N PRO A 51 12.60 -8.68 -1.23
CA PRO A 51 11.52 -7.87 -0.68
C PRO A 51 10.42 -8.69 0.00
N GLU A 52 10.31 -9.99 -0.32
CA GLU A 52 9.29 -10.89 0.23
C GLU A 52 9.42 -11.07 1.74
N LYS A 53 10.65 -10.95 2.28
CA LYS A 53 10.92 -11.02 3.72
C LYS A 53 10.18 -9.97 4.56
N TYR A 54 9.70 -8.90 3.93
CA TYR A 54 8.95 -7.81 4.58
C TYR A 54 7.43 -7.98 4.50
N LEU A 55 6.94 -9.01 3.80
CA LEU A 55 5.52 -9.34 3.80
C LEU A 55 5.15 -10.01 5.12
N LYS A 56 4.05 -9.56 5.75
CA LYS A 56 3.51 -10.18 6.98
C LYS A 56 2.85 -11.55 6.74
N GLY A 57 2.70 -11.94 5.49
CA GLY A 57 2.06 -13.19 5.08
C GLY A 57 2.34 -13.46 3.60
N PRO A 58 1.71 -14.51 3.01
CA PRO A 58 1.86 -14.80 1.60
C PRO A 58 1.36 -13.65 0.74
N VAL A 59 1.83 -13.59 -0.51
CA VAL A 59 1.32 -12.63 -1.51
C VAL A 59 -0.20 -12.76 -1.59
N CYS A 60 -0.88 -11.62 -1.48
CA CYS A 60 -2.34 -11.59 -1.51
C CYS A 60 -2.88 -12.13 -2.85
N HIS A 61 -4.00 -12.85 -2.80
CA HIS A 61 -4.68 -13.30 -4.01
C HIS A 61 -5.26 -12.11 -4.80
N ALA A 62 -5.23 -12.21 -6.13
CA ALA A 62 -5.88 -11.24 -6.99
C ALA A 62 -7.41 -11.46 -6.96
N GLY A 63 -8.14 -10.45 -6.48
CA GLY A 63 -9.60 -10.46 -6.43
C GLY A 63 -10.20 -11.36 -5.34
N PHE A 64 -11.52 -11.47 -5.36
CA PHE A 64 -12.27 -12.33 -4.43
C PHE A 64 -12.61 -13.65 -5.12
N ARG A 65 -12.07 -14.75 -4.61
CA ARG A 65 -12.44 -16.11 -5.03
C ARG A 65 -13.24 -16.78 -3.92
N ARG A 66 -14.47 -17.17 -4.21
CA ARG A 66 -15.25 -18.03 -3.31
C ARG A 66 -14.64 -19.43 -3.30
N LEU A 67 -14.56 -20.05 -2.12
CA LEU A 67 -14.26 -21.47 -2.01
C LEU A 67 -15.48 -22.22 -2.55
N THR A 68 -15.30 -22.94 -3.66
CA THR A 68 -16.28 -23.85 -4.26
C THR A 68 -15.94 -25.27 -3.90
#